data_AF-A0A438DLB2-F1
#
_entry.id   AF-A0A438DLB2-F1
#
_cell.length_a   1.000
_cell.length_b   1.000
_cell.length_c   1.000
_cell.angle_alpha   90.00
_cell.angle_beta   90.00
_cell.angle_gamma   90.00
#
_symmetry.space_group_name_H-M   'P 1'
#
loop_
_entity.id
_entity.type
_entity.pdbx_description
1 polymer ?
#
loop_
_entity_poly.entity_id
_entity_poly.type
_entity_poly.pdbx_seq_one_letter_code
_entity_poly.pdbx_strand_id
1 'polypeptide(L)'
;MHRIGFKRCEADHCCYIKSFDNSYIILLLYVDDMLIAGSSIEKINNLKKQLSKQFAMKDLGATKQILGMRIIRDKANGTLKLSQSEYVKKVLSRFNMNEAKPVSTPLGSHFKLSKE
;
A
#
# COMPACT_ATOMS: atom_id res chain seq x y z
N MET A 1 -1.84 -3.71 18.57
CA MET A 1 -3.03 -3.13 17.90
C MET A 1 -4.32 -3.29 18.71
N HIS A 2 -4.69 -4.48 19.19
CA HIS A 2 -5.91 -4.63 20.03
C HIS A 2 -5.91 -3.75 21.31
N ARG A 3 -4.77 -3.64 22.00
CA ARG A 3 -4.62 -2.80 23.21
C ARG A 3 -4.87 -1.31 22.99
N ILE A 4 -4.73 -0.82 21.75
CA ILE A 4 -4.98 0.59 21.40
C ILE A 4 -6.35 0.79 20.73
N GLY A 5 -7.25 -0.19 20.83
CA GLY A 5 -8.64 -0.09 20.36
C GLY A 5 -8.84 -0.31 18.86
N PHE A 6 -7.85 -0.87 18.16
CA PHE A 6 -8.03 -1.28 16.76
C PHE A 6 -8.67 -2.67 16.69
N LYS A 7 -9.62 -2.83 15.78
CA LYS A 7 -10.20 -4.11 15.39
C LYS A 7 -9.55 -4.57 14.08
N ARG A 8 -9.11 -5.82 14.03
CA ARG A 8 -8.59 -6.42 12.79
C ARG A 8 -9.75 -6.67 11.84
N CYS A 9 -9.57 -6.38 10.55
CA CYS A 9 -10.54 -6.69 9.52
C CYS A 9 -10.65 -8.21 9.34
N GLU A 10 -11.85 -8.72 9.14
CA GLU A 10 -12.09 -10.15 8.91
C GLU A 10 -11.66 -10.58 7.50
N ALA A 11 -11.85 -9.70 6.51
CA ALA A 11 -11.48 -9.96 5.12
C ALA A 11 -9.98 -9.86 4.85
N ASP A 12 -9.23 -9.10 5.68
CA ASP A 12 -7.80 -8.89 5.51
C ASP A 12 -7.10 -8.75 6.86
N HIS A 13 -6.28 -9.74 7.22
CA HIS A 13 -5.55 -9.77 8.49
C HIS A 13 -4.47 -8.69 8.64
N CYS A 14 -4.05 -8.07 7.54
CA CYS A 14 -3.12 -6.94 7.52
C CYS A 14 -3.83 -5.60 7.76
N CYS A 15 -5.17 -5.58 7.69
CA CYS A 15 -5.96 -4.38 7.85
C CYS A 15 -6.53 -4.27 9.28
N TYR A 16 -6.34 -3.10 9.89
CA TYR A 16 -6.82 -2.76 11.23
C TYR A 16 -7.63 -1.47 11.15
N ILE A 17 -8.82 -1.48 11.73
CA ILE A 17 -9.74 -0.35 11.69
C ILE A 17 -10.03 0.10 13.13
N LYS A 18 -9.96 1.40 13.36
CA LYS A 18 -10.41 2.05 14.59
C LYS A 18 -11.44 3.10 14.25
N SER A 19 -12.67 2.85 14.64
CA SER A 19 -13.78 3.79 14.50
C SER A 19 -13.86 4.70 15.73
N PHE A 20 -14.27 5.94 15.50
CA PHE A 20 -14.66 6.94 16.48
C PHE A 20 -16.02 7.50 16.03
N ASP A 21 -16.69 8.27 16.87
CA ASP A 21 -18.06 8.76 16.61
C ASP A 21 -18.23 9.37 15.21
N ASN A 22 -17.35 10.30 14.82
CA ASN A 22 -17.39 10.97 13.50
C ASN A 22 -16.11 10.81 12.67
N SER A 23 -15.27 9.82 12.97
CA SER A 23 -14.02 9.63 12.22
C SER A 23 -13.54 8.21 12.27
N TYR A 24 -12.62 7.85 11.39
CA TYR A 24 -11.99 6.55 11.42
C TYR A 24 -10.50 6.65 11.13
N ILE A 25 -9.77 5.62 11.56
CA ILE A 25 -8.42 5.32 11.11
C ILE A 25 -8.39 3.89 10.59
N ILE A 26 -7.83 3.72 9.40
CA ILE A 26 -7.47 2.45 8.80
C ILE A 26 -5.95 2.37 8.81
N LEU A 27 -5.44 1.31 9.40
CA LEU A 27 -4.03 0.97 9.48
C LEU A 27 -3.81 -0.33 8.71
N LEU A 28 -3.03 -0.26 7.64
CA LEU A 28 -2.58 -1.41 6.87
C LEU A 28 -1.12 -1.70 7.24
N LEU A 29 -0.84 -2.96 7.58
CA LEU A 29 0.48 -3.43 7.97
C LEU A 29 0.92 -4.56 7.05
N TYR A 30 2.03 -4.36 6.36
CA TYR A 30 2.64 -5.38 5.53
C TYR A 30 4.14 -5.46 5.81
N VAL A 31 4.55 -6.50 6.54
CA VAL A 31 5.94 -6.68 6.99
C VAL A 31 6.46 -5.38 7.65
N ASP A 32 7.43 -4.69 7.03
CA ASP A 32 8.04 -3.46 7.54
C ASP A 32 7.28 -2.19 7.09
N ASP A 33 6.39 -2.31 6.09
CA ASP A 33 5.63 -1.20 5.53
C ASP A 33 4.32 -0.97 6.29
N MET A 34 4.07 0.29 6.63
CA MET A 34 2.86 0.73 7.31
C MET A 34 2.15 1.83 6.53
N LEU A 35 0.86 1.65 6.27
CA LEU A 35 0.00 2.65 5.66
C LEU A 35 -1.10 3.06 6.62
N ILE A 36 -1.23 4.37 6.81
CA ILE A 36 -2.27 4.96 7.66
C ILE A 36 -3.17 5.83 6.78
N ALA A 37 -4.46 5.51 6.80
CA ALA A 37 -5.52 6.32 6.21
C ALA A 37 -6.52 6.70 7.31
N GLY A 38 -7.15 7.86 7.20
CA GLY A 38 -8.13 8.28 8.18
C GLY A 38 -8.73 9.63 7.83
N SER A 39 -9.88 9.94 8.43
CA SER A 39 -10.63 11.16 8.13
C SER A 39 -10.17 12.39 8.93
N SER A 40 -9.28 12.22 9.92
CA SER A 40 -8.70 13.32 10.70
C SER A 40 -7.17 13.22 10.74
N ILE A 41 -6.50 14.28 10.26
CA ILE A 41 -5.04 14.36 10.28
C ILE A 41 -4.46 14.40 11.70
N GLU A 42 -5.18 15.02 12.64
CA GLU A 42 -4.79 15.08 14.05
C GLU A 42 -4.73 13.68 14.66
N LYS A 43 -5.76 12.87 14.40
CA LYS A 43 -5.81 11.48 14.89
C LYS A 43 -4.74 10.62 14.24
N ILE A 44 -4.45 10.82 12.95
CA ILE A 44 -3.33 10.16 12.27
C ILE A 44 -2.00 10.55 12.93
N ASN A 45 -1.77 11.83 13.19
CA ASN A 45 -0.53 12.31 13.82
C ASN A 45 -0.37 11.79 15.25
N ASN A 46 -1.45 11.71 16.02
CA ASN A 46 -1.45 11.10 17.35
C ASN A 46 -1.08 9.61 17.26
N LEU A 47 -1.68 8.86 16.34
CA LEU A 47 -1.32 7.46 16.11
C LEU A 47 0.15 7.29 15.73
N LYS A 48 0.66 8.10 14.79
CA LYS A 48 2.07 8.09 14.42
C LYS A 48 2.98 8.28 15.64
N LYS A 49 2.70 9.30 16.47
CA LYS A 49 3.46 9.55 17.72
C LYS A 49 3.40 8.36 18.69
N GLN A 50 2.23 7.72 18.85
CA GLN A 50 2.10 6.55 19.72
C GLN A 50 2.93 5.37 19.20
N LEU A 51 2.90 5.12 17.89
CA LEU A 51 3.64 4.03 17.27
C LEU A 51 5.16 4.29 17.29
N SER A 52 5.60 5.52 17.02
CA SER A 52 7.02 5.89 17.08
C SER A 52 7.64 5.77 18.47
N LYS A 53 6.83 5.73 19.54
CA LYS A 53 7.32 5.45 20.90
C LYS A 53 7.58 3.96 21.16
N GLN A 54 6.90 3.08 20.42
CA GLN A 54 6.97 1.63 20.61
C GLN A 54 7.85 0.95 19.55
N PHE A 55 7.95 1.55 18.36
CA PHE A 55 8.62 0.98 17.21
C PHE A 55 9.59 1.98 16.61
N ALA A 56 10.76 1.50 16.19
CA ALA A 56 11.66 2.27 15.33
C ALA A 56 11.01 2.41 13.95
N MET A 57 10.42 3.57 13.67
CA MET A 57 9.72 3.84 12.42
C MET A 57 10.07 5.21 11.88
N LYS A 58 10.02 5.35 10.56
CA LYS A 58 10.24 6.62 9.86
C LYS A 58 8.95 7.08 9.21
N ASP A 59 8.56 8.32 9.47
CA ASP A 59 7.46 8.94 8.73
C ASP A 59 7.97 9.36 7.33
N LEU A 60 7.40 8.75 6.30
CA LEU A 60 7.70 9.08 4.89
C LEU A 60 6.77 10.19 4.35
N GLY A 61 5.90 10.74 5.19
CA GLY A 61 4.96 11.80 4.85
C GLY A 61 3.75 11.27 4.08
N ALA A 62 3.25 12.06 3.13
CA ALA A 62 2.15 11.63 2.27
C ALA A 62 2.59 10.44 1.42
N THR A 63 1.79 9.37 1.40
CA THR A 63 2.11 8.13 0.69
C THR A 63 2.31 8.38 -0.81
N LYS A 64 3.55 8.19 -1.28
CA LYS A 64 3.92 8.24 -2.69
C LYS A 64 4.24 6.85 -3.25
N GLN A 65 4.53 5.90 -2.39
CA GLN A 65 4.86 4.53 -2.76
C GLN A 65 4.49 3.56 -1.63
N ILE A 66 4.06 2.36 -1.99
CA ILE A 66 3.83 1.24 -1.07
C ILE A 66 3.97 -0.07 -1.84
N LEU A 67 4.68 -1.07 -1.30
CA LEU A 67 4.83 -2.40 -1.95
C LEU A 67 5.27 -2.33 -3.42
N GLY A 68 6.17 -1.41 -3.76
CA GLY A 68 6.61 -1.20 -5.14
C GLY A 68 5.60 -0.47 -6.06
N MET A 69 4.40 -0.16 -5.58
CA MET A 69 3.40 0.64 -6.29
C MET A 69 3.58 2.12 -5.99
N ARG A 70 3.75 2.94 -7.03
CA ARG A 70 3.70 4.39 -6.95
C ARG A 70 2.25 4.85 -6.85
N ILE A 71 2.00 5.76 -5.92
CA ILE A 71 0.69 6.37 -5.66
C ILE A 71 0.78 7.84 -6.07
N ILE A 72 -0.09 8.26 -6.98
CA ILE A 72 -0.25 9.65 -7.40
C ILE A 72 -1.66 10.08 -6.99
N ARG A 73 -1.73 11.09 -6.13
CA ARG A 73 -2.99 11.65 -5.63
C ARG A 73 -3.14 13.06 -6.14
N ASP A 74 -4.22 13.31 -6.85
CA ASP A 74 -4.66 14.65 -7.23
C ASP A 74 -5.92 14.98 -6.43
N LYS A 75 -5.75 15.80 -5.40
CA LYS A 75 -6.87 16.20 -4.53
C LYS A 75 -7.80 17.20 -5.19
N ALA A 76 -7.29 18.03 -6.10
CA ALA A 76 -8.09 19.04 -6.79
C ALA A 76 -9.08 18.37 -7.74
N ASN A 77 -8.60 17.37 -8.47
CA ASN A 77 -9.42 16.59 -9.41
C ASN A 77 -10.03 15.33 -8.81
N GLY A 78 -9.79 15.04 -7.52
CA GLY A 78 -10.30 13.85 -6.83
C GLY A 78 -9.79 12.52 -7.40
N THR A 79 -8.63 12.50 -8.06
CA THR A 79 -8.12 11.28 -8.72
C THR A 79 -7.03 10.59 -7.91
N LEU A 80 -7.05 9.25 -7.97
CA LEU A 80 -6.02 8.38 -7.43
C LEU A 80 -5.50 7.50 -8.57
N LYS A 81 -4.20 7.58 -8.86
CA LYS A 81 -3.54 6.74 -9.85
C LYS A 81 -2.50 5.86 -9.17
N LEU A 82 -2.47 4.59 -9.55
CA LEU A 82 -1.47 3.62 -9.13
C LEU A 82 -0.60 3.25 -10.33
N SER A 83 0.71 3.16 -10.13
CA SER A 83 1.66 2.77 -11.19
C SER A 83 2.71 1.82 -10.63
N GLN A 84 2.93 0.72 -11.32
CA GLN A 84 4.03 -0.22 -11.04
C GLN A 84 5.13 -0.14 -12.10
N SER A 85 5.16 0.91 -12.93
CA SER A 85 6.10 1.00 -14.06
C SER A 85 7.57 0.87 -13.63
N GLU A 86 7.94 1.44 -12.47
CA GLU A 86 9.28 1.30 -11.92
C GLU A 86 9.61 -0.12 -11.45
N TYR A 87 8.63 -0.83 -10.88
CA TYR A 87 8.79 -2.24 -10.54
C TYR A 87 8.98 -3.09 -11.80
N VAL A 88 8.17 -2.87 -12.84
CA VAL A 88 8.30 -3.55 -14.13
C VAL A 88 9.68 -3.32 -14.74
N LYS A 89 10.18 -2.07 -14.76
CA LYS A 89 11.55 -1.77 -15.23
C LYS A 89 12.62 -2.52 -14.43
N LYS A 90 12.48 -2.62 -13.10
CA LYS A 90 13.41 -3.38 -12.25
C LYS A 90 13.39 -4.87 -12.59
N VAL A 91 12.22 -5.44 -12.84
CA VAL A 91 12.07 -6.84 -13.26
C VAL A 91 12.76 -7.05 -14.62
N LEU A 92 12.48 -6.21 -15.61
CA LEU A 92 13.12 -6.30 -16.93
C LEU A 92 14.64 -6.24 -16.82
N SER A 93 15.16 -5.30 -16.04
CA SER A 93 16.61 -5.15 -15.82
C SER A 93 17.21 -6.38 -15.14
N ARG A 94 16.55 -6.93 -14.11
CA ARG A 94 17.01 -8.15 -13.41
C ARG A 94 17.16 -9.36 -14.33
N PHE A 95 16.33 -9.47 -15.35
CA PHE A 95 16.34 -10.57 -16.31
C PHE A 95 17.02 -10.21 -17.65
N ASN A 96 17.71 -9.07 -17.74
CA ASN A 96 18.34 -8.56 -18.97
C ASN A 96 17.35 -8.43 -20.16
N MET A 97 16.10 -8.08 -19.87
CA MET A 97 15.00 -7.94 -20.83
C MET A 97 14.66 -6.48 -21.18
N ASN A 98 15.59 -5.54 -20.96
CA ASN A 98 15.34 -4.12 -21.23
C ASN A 98 14.99 -3.82 -22.70
N GLU A 99 15.48 -4.66 -23.62
CA GLU A 99 15.22 -4.57 -25.06
C GLU A 99 14.23 -5.65 -25.56
N ALA A 100 13.53 -6.34 -24.65
CA ALA A 100 12.56 -7.33 -25.03
C ALA A 100 11.45 -6.70 -25.88
N LYS A 101 11.05 -7.39 -26.96
CA LYS A 101 9.98 -6.91 -27.84
C LYS A 101 8.69 -6.76 -27.03
N PRO A 102 8.05 -5.58 -27.04
CA PRO A 102 6.79 -5.40 -26.33
C PRO A 102 5.71 -6.27 -26.97
N VAL A 103 4.97 -6.98 -26.14
CA VAL A 103 3.80 -7.76 -26.54
C VAL A 103 2.60 -7.26 -25.72
N SER A 104 1.44 -7.13 -26.37
CA SER A 104 0.21 -6.69 -25.70
C SER A 104 -0.31 -7.69 -24.67
N THR A 105 0.11 -8.95 -24.80
CA THR A 105 -0.25 -10.05 -23.90
C THR A 105 1.03 -10.70 -23.38
N PRO A 106 1.32 -10.61 -22.06
CA PRO A 106 2.53 -11.18 -21.48
C PRO A 106 2.50 -12.71 -21.43
N LEU A 107 1.32 -13.32 -21.60
CA LEU A 107 1.12 -14.76 -21.69
C LEU A 107 0.49 -15.09 -23.05
N GLY A 108 1.11 -15.98 -23.82
CA GLY A 108 0.57 -16.41 -25.11
C GLY A 108 -0.72 -17.21 -24.91
N SER A 109 -1.68 -17.07 -25.83
CA SER A 109 -2.99 -17.76 -25.80
C SER A 109 -2.91 -19.29 -25.75
N HIS A 110 -1.75 -19.86 -26.05
CA HIS A 110 -1.47 -21.29 -25.99
C HIS A 110 -1.18 -21.82 -24.57
N PHE A 111 -0.93 -20.94 -23.59
CA PHE A 111 -0.78 -21.34 -22.20
C PHE A 111 -2.15 -21.65 -21.60
N LYS A 112 -2.49 -22.94 -21.53
CA LYS A 112 -3.61 -23.43 -20.73
C LYS A 112 -3.17 -23.48 -19.26
N LEU A 113 -3.74 -22.61 -18.44
CA LEU A 113 -3.64 -22.73 -16.99
C LEU A 113 -4.32 -24.04 -16.58
N SER A 114 -3.53 -25.00 -16.09
CA SER A 114 -4.08 -26.15 -15.38
C SER A 114 -4.26 -25.77 -13.91
N LYS A 115 -5.28 -26.33 -13.26
CA LYS A 115 -5.38 -26.27 -11.81
C LYS A 115 -4.37 -27.26 -11.24
N GLU A 116 -3.50 -26.81 -10.36
CA GLU A 116 -3.02 -27.66 -9.27
C GLU A 116 -4.15 -27.82 -8.24
#